data_AF-A0A8T9S8L2-F1
#
_entry.id   AF-A0A8T9S8L2-F1
#
_cell.length_a   1.000
_cell.length_b   1.000
_cell.length_c   1.000
_cell.angle_alpha   90.00
_cell.angle_beta   90.00
_cell.angle_gamma   90.00
#
_symmetry.space_group_name_H-M   'P 1'
#
loop_
_entity.id
_entity.type
_entity.pdbx_description
1 polymer ?
#
loop_
_entity_poly.entity_id
_entity_poly.type
_entity_poly.pdbx_seq_one_letter_code
_entity_poly.pdbx_strand_id
1 'polypeptide(L)'
;MKKISVLLSLAALLVSVPSFTASAAVKQASSRVAAAYPRNDYFDWGFADGIAFLEYEASLYSGTTTYKEHADAELAVALQNEQNAVPESDDFYYWYGYRIAIQQKRGNY
;
A
#
# COMPACT_ATOMS: atom_id res chain seq x y z
N MET A 1 12.57 -55.02 7.93
CA MET A 1 11.86 -53.74 7.70
C MET A 1 12.90 -52.66 7.45
N LYS A 2 13.05 -52.18 6.20
CA LYS A 2 13.97 -51.08 5.86
C LYS A 2 13.16 -49.99 5.15
N LYS A 3 13.29 -48.77 5.68
CA LYS A 3 12.46 -47.60 5.40
C LYS A 3 12.72 -47.07 3.99
N ILE A 4 11.65 -46.75 3.28
CA ILE A 4 11.64 -46.08 1.98
C ILE A 4 11.97 -44.60 2.23
N SER A 5 13.04 -44.10 1.63
CA SER A 5 13.34 -42.68 1.57
C SER A 5 12.96 -42.16 0.19
N VAL A 6 11.81 -41.49 0.11
CA VAL A 6 11.39 -40.71 -1.06
C VAL A 6 12.19 -39.42 -1.07
N LEU A 7 13.09 -39.26 -2.04
CA LEU A 7 13.78 -38.01 -2.33
C LEU A 7 12.79 -37.07 -3.04
N LEU A 8 12.21 -36.14 -2.28
CA LEU A 8 11.42 -35.05 -2.82
C LEU A 8 12.40 -34.01 -3.40
N SER A 9 12.54 -33.98 -4.72
CA SER A 9 13.39 -33.01 -5.41
C SER A 9 12.71 -31.64 -5.38
N LEU A 10 13.24 -30.72 -4.58
CA LEU A 10 12.82 -29.32 -4.53
C LEU A 10 13.42 -28.59 -5.74
N ALA A 11 12.66 -28.51 -6.83
CA ALA A 11 13.01 -27.69 -7.98
C ALA A 11 12.94 -26.21 -7.58
N ALA A 12 14.09 -25.55 -7.47
CA ALA A 12 14.18 -24.11 -7.28
C ALA A 12 13.73 -23.41 -8.58
N LEU A 13 12.51 -22.88 -8.57
CA LEU A 13 12.00 -22.00 -9.62
C LEU A 13 12.67 -20.62 -9.43
N LEU A 14 13.70 -20.34 -10.22
CA LEU A 14 14.28 -19.01 -10.38
C LEU A 14 13.26 -18.12 -11.09
N VAL A 15 12.35 -17.50 -10.33
CA VAL A 15 11.54 -16.39 -10.84
C VAL A 15 12.38 -15.13 -10.73
N SER A 16 12.77 -14.58 -11.89
CA SER A 16 13.41 -13.27 -11.96
C SER A 16 12.47 -12.23 -11.36
N VAL A 17 12.85 -11.69 -10.21
CA VAL A 17 12.16 -10.54 -9.59
C VAL A 17 12.38 -9.34 -10.51
N PRO A 18 11.34 -8.73 -11.11
CA PRO A 18 11.55 -7.48 -11.83
C PRO A 18 12.01 -6.43 -10.83
N SER A 19 13.18 -5.84 -11.09
CA SER A 19 13.68 -4.69 -10.34
C SER A 19 12.69 -3.54 -10.53
N PHE A 20 11.93 -3.23 -9.48
CA PHE A 20 11.12 -2.03 -9.44
C PHE A 20 12.06 -0.82 -9.42
N THR A 21 12.21 -0.17 -10.57
CA THR A 21 12.76 1.19 -10.63
C THR A 21 11.75 2.11 -9.95
N ALA A 22 12.08 2.56 -8.74
CA ALA A 22 11.31 3.56 -8.01
C ALA A 22 11.13 4.81 -8.90
N SER A 23 9.91 5.05 -9.35
CA SER A 23 9.56 6.27 -10.06
C SER A 23 9.45 7.40 -9.04
N ALA A 24 10.39 8.34 -9.12
CA ALA A 24 10.40 9.55 -8.31
C ALA A 24 9.24 10.47 -8.73
N ALA A 25 8.13 10.43 -7.99
CA ALA A 25 7.14 11.50 -7.99
C ALA A 25 6.28 11.48 -6.72
N VAL A 26 6.89 11.65 -5.55
CA VAL A 26 6.11 12.01 -4.36
C VAL A 26 5.68 13.47 -4.51
N LYS A 27 4.50 13.68 -5.11
CA LYS A 27 3.82 14.98 -5.10
C LYS A 27 3.50 15.34 -3.67
N GLN A 28 4.21 16.33 -3.16
CA GLN A 28 4.04 17.01 -1.88
C GLN A 28 2.58 17.00 -1.42
N ALA A 29 2.29 16.23 -0.37
CA ALA A 29 1.01 16.26 0.32
C ALA A 29 0.69 17.72 0.71
N SER A 30 -0.57 18.12 0.51
CA SER A 30 -1.03 19.49 0.69
C SER A 30 -0.62 20.05 2.06
N SER A 31 -0.05 21.26 2.06
CA SER A 31 0.63 21.91 3.19
C SER A 31 -0.21 22.12 4.47
N ARG A 32 -1.51 21.81 4.45
CA ARG A 32 -2.38 21.89 5.63
C ARG A 32 -2.42 20.61 6.47
N VAL A 33 -2.02 19.48 5.91
CA VAL A 33 -2.03 18.15 6.57
C VAL A 33 -0.67 17.86 7.22
N ALA A 34 0.41 18.45 6.69
CA ALA A 34 1.78 18.33 7.22
C ALA A 34 2.01 19.05 8.58
N ALA A 35 1.09 19.93 9.01
CA ALA A 35 1.26 20.71 10.23
C ALA A 35 0.88 19.95 11.51
N ALA A 36 0.07 18.89 11.41
CA ALA A 36 -0.40 18.14 12.58
C ALA A 36 0.50 16.94 12.95
N TYR A 37 1.17 16.34 11.96
CA TYR A 37 2.02 15.17 12.15
C TYR A 37 3.26 15.28 11.27
N PRO A 38 4.49 15.30 11.83
CA PRO A 38 5.70 15.33 11.04
C PRO A 38 5.81 14.06 10.19
N ARG A 39 6.12 14.23 8.91
CA ARG A 39 6.36 13.12 7.98
C ARG A 39 7.59 12.31 8.44
N ASN A 40 7.43 11.00 8.61
CA ASN A 40 8.50 10.04 8.95
C ASN A 40 8.55 8.89 7.92
N ASP A 41 9.50 7.97 8.09
CA ASP A 41 9.71 6.86 7.14
C ASP A 41 8.47 5.95 7.01
N TYR A 42 7.74 5.72 8.11
CA TYR A 42 6.52 4.91 8.10
C TYR A 42 5.39 5.56 7.31
N PHE A 43 5.24 6.88 7.41
CA PHE A 43 4.33 7.63 6.54
C PHE A 43 4.70 7.43 5.08
N ASP A 44 5.99 7.47 4.74
CA ASP A 44 6.45 7.32 3.36
C ASP A 44 6.17 5.93 2.80
N TRP A 45 6.35 4.89 3.62
CA TRP A 45 6.00 3.51 3.27
C TRP A 45 4.50 3.36 3.06
N GLY A 46 3.69 3.79 4.03
CA GLY A 46 2.24 3.73 3.90
C GLY A 46 1.73 4.51 2.69
N PHE A 47 2.28 5.70 2.44
CA PHE A 47 1.93 6.49 1.26
C PHE A 47 2.27 5.74 -0.03
N ALA A 48 3.47 5.15 -0.14
CA ALA A 48 3.86 4.39 -1.32
C ALA A 48 2.93 3.18 -1.56
N ASP A 49 2.60 2.44 -0.51
CA ASP A 49 1.72 1.27 -0.59
C ASP A 49 0.28 1.65 -1.00
N GLY A 50 -0.24 2.77 -0.50
CA GLY A 50 -1.57 3.26 -0.88
C GLY A 50 -1.63 3.71 -2.35
N ILE A 51 -0.52 4.26 -2.88
CA ILE A 51 -0.40 4.57 -4.31
C ILE A 51 -0.36 3.27 -5.12
N ALA A 52 0.44 2.28 -4.70
CA ALA A 52 0.59 1.01 -5.38
C ALA A 52 -0.73 0.23 -5.45
N PHE A 53 -1.49 0.17 -4.36
CA PHE A 53 -2.82 -0.44 -4.31
C PHE A 53 -3.74 0.15 -5.39
N LEU A 54 -3.88 1.48 -5.44
CA LEU A 54 -4.76 2.11 -6.42
C LEU A 54 -4.25 2.00 -7.85
N GLU A 55 -2.94 1.87 -8.07
CA GLU A 55 -2.37 1.59 -9.39
C GLU A 55 -2.78 0.20 -9.88
N TYR A 56 -2.71 -0.78 -8.99
CA TYR A 56 -3.18 -2.14 -9.26
C TYR A 56 -4.68 -2.19 -9.52
N GLU A 57 -5.50 -1.60 -8.63
CA GLU A 57 -6.95 -1.55 -8.81
C GLU A 57 -7.36 -0.80 -10.09
N ALA A 58 -6.68 0.31 -10.41
CA ALA A 58 -6.91 1.01 -11.67
C ALA A 58 -6.57 0.13 -12.88
N SER A 59 -5.50 -0.67 -12.82
CA SER A 59 -5.14 -1.57 -13.91
C SER A 59 -6.20 -2.64 -14.21
N LEU A 60 -7.02 -3.00 -13.21
CA LEU A 60 -8.08 -3.98 -13.34
C LEU A 60 -9.43 -3.34 -13.70
N TYR A 61 -9.74 -2.19 -13.10
CA TYR A 61 -11.11 -1.67 -13.03
C TYR A 61 -11.23 -0.19 -13.38
N SER A 62 -10.20 0.49 -13.91
CA SER A 62 -10.26 1.94 -14.17
C SER A 62 -11.50 2.34 -14.96
N GLY A 63 -12.10 3.48 -14.61
CA GLY A 63 -13.29 4.00 -15.29
C GLY A 63 -14.59 3.24 -15.01
N THR A 64 -14.59 2.27 -14.09
CA THR A 64 -15.79 1.55 -13.65
C THR A 64 -16.20 1.96 -12.22
N THR A 65 -17.44 1.65 -11.85
CA THR A 65 -17.93 1.85 -10.47
C THR A 65 -17.20 0.95 -9.47
N THR A 66 -16.74 -0.22 -9.90
CA THR A 66 -16.01 -1.19 -9.07
C THR A 66 -14.69 -0.61 -8.55
N TYR A 67 -13.93 0.12 -9.37
CA TYR A 67 -12.72 0.81 -8.91
C TYR A 67 -13.03 1.79 -7.77
N LYS A 68 -14.10 2.57 -7.91
CA LYS A 68 -14.52 3.53 -6.89
C LYS A 68 -14.93 2.84 -5.60
N GLU A 69 -15.71 1.77 -5.69
CA GLU A 69 -16.14 0.97 -4.54
C GLU A 69 -14.95 0.37 -3.79
N HIS A 70 -13.96 -0.17 -4.51
CA HIS A 70 -12.74 -0.71 -3.94
C HIS A 70 -11.88 0.37 -3.29
N ALA A 71 -11.68 1.51 -3.96
CA ALA A 71 -10.96 2.65 -3.39
C ALA A 71 -11.64 3.20 -2.13
N ASP A 72 -12.97 3.27 -2.12
CA ASP A 72 -13.75 3.75 -0.97
C ASP A 72 -13.74 2.75 0.19
N ALA A 73 -13.80 1.45 -0.09
CA ALA A 73 -13.65 0.40 0.92
C ALA A 73 -12.25 0.41 1.55
N GLU A 74 -11.21 0.50 0.73
CA GLU A 74 -9.83 0.55 1.19
C GLU A 74 -9.55 1.82 2.02
N LEU A 75 -10.14 2.94 1.62
CA LEU A 75 -10.07 4.18 2.40
C LEU A 75 -10.68 4.02 3.81
N ALA A 76 -11.78 3.29 3.92
CA ALA A 76 -12.43 3.02 5.20
C ALA A 76 -11.57 2.12 6.10
N VAL A 77 -10.91 1.11 5.52
CA VAL A 77 -9.95 0.24 6.23
C VAL A 77 -8.78 1.07 6.76
N ALA A 78 -8.19 1.93 5.93
CA ALA A 78 -7.09 2.81 6.32
C ALA A 78 -7.47 3.72 7.50
N LEU A 79 -8.66 4.32 7.44
CA LEU A 79 -9.18 5.18 8.51
C LEU A 79 -9.38 4.40 9.81
N GLN A 80 -9.96 3.20 9.73
CA GLN A 80 -10.19 2.36 10.90
C GLN A 80 -8.86 1.95 11.56
N ASN A 81 -7.87 1.57 10.75
CA ASN A 81 -6.56 1.18 11.25
C ASN A 81 -5.79 2.37 11.85
N GLU A 82 -5.84 3.56 11.24
CA GLU A 82 -5.30 4.80 11.82
C GLU A 82 -5.94 5.09 13.19
N GLN A 83 -7.26 4.93 13.32
CA GLN A 83 -7.98 5.16 14.58
C GLN A 83 -7.67 4.12 15.68
N ASN A 84 -7.39 2.88 15.27
CA ASN A 84 -7.05 1.80 16.19
C ASN A 84 -5.56 1.82 16.61
N ALA A 85 -4.71 2.48 15.83
CA ALA A 85 -3.30 2.62 16.15
C ALA A 85 -3.09 3.52 17.37
N VAL A 86 -2.02 3.27 18.12
CA VAL A 86 -1.58 4.18 19.18
C VAL A 86 -1.21 5.52 18.53
N PRO A 87 -1.74 6.67 18.98
CA PRO A 87 -1.39 7.96 18.40
C PRO A 87 0.13 8.17 18.33
N GLU A 88 0.59 8.68 17.19
CA GLU A 88 2.02 8.92 16.90
C GLU A 88 2.93 7.67 16.90
N SER A 89 2.35 6.46 16.88
CA SER A 89 3.10 5.22 16.63
C SER A 89 3.46 5.03 15.16
N ASP A 90 4.40 4.14 14.89
CA ASP A 90 4.78 3.70 13.54
C ASP A 90 3.56 3.26 12.72
N ASP A 91 2.67 2.47 13.33
CA ASP A 91 1.41 2.04 12.71
C ASP A 91 0.49 3.23 12.40
N PHE A 92 0.40 4.20 13.31
CA PHE A 92 -0.39 5.41 13.08
C PHE A 92 0.13 6.18 11.87
N TYR A 93 1.45 6.41 11.79
CA TYR A 93 2.06 7.12 10.68
C TYR A 93 1.91 6.37 9.36
N TYR A 94 2.06 5.03 9.37
CA TYR A 94 1.84 4.20 8.19
C TYR A 94 0.40 4.33 7.67
N TRP A 95 -0.60 4.09 8.51
CA TRP A 95 -2.00 4.16 8.08
C TRP A 95 -2.43 5.57 7.69
N TYR A 96 -1.87 6.59 8.35
CA TYR A 96 -2.05 7.97 7.96
C TYR A 96 -1.51 8.24 6.55
N GLY A 97 -0.26 7.83 6.25
CA GLY A 97 0.33 7.96 4.91
C GLY A 97 -0.47 7.22 3.83
N TYR A 98 -0.87 5.98 4.14
CA TYR A 98 -1.68 5.14 3.26
C TYR A 98 -3.04 5.77 2.94
N ARG A 99 -3.73 6.31 3.94
CA ARG A 99 -4.98 7.04 3.75
C ARG A 99 -4.80 8.28 2.86
N ILE A 100 -3.76 9.07 3.09
CA ILE A 100 -3.50 10.27 2.29
C ILE A 100 -3.23 9.90 0.83
N ALA A 101 -2.47 8.84 0.57
CA ALA A 101 -2.24 8.33 -0.78
C ALA A 101 -3.56 7.94 -1.49
N ILE A 102 -4.43 7.20 -0.81
CA ILE A 102 -5.74 6.81 -1.37
C ILE A 102 -6.59 8.04 -1.67
N GLN A 103 -6.66 9.01 -0.75
CA GLN A 103 -7.41 10.25 -0.95
C GLN A 103 -6.87 11.10 -2.11
N GLN A 104 -5.56 11.14 -2.28
CA GLN A 104 -4.94 11.93 -3.35
C GLN A 104 -5.16 11.32 -4.73
N LYS A 105 -5.14 9.99 -4.83
CA LYS A 105 -5.19 9.29 -6.11
C LYS A 105 -6.61 8.88 -6.54
N ARG A 106 -7.55 8.67 -5.60
CA ARG A 106 -8.98 8.47 -5.94
C ARG A 106 -9.62 9.63 -6.72
N GLY A 107 -9.06 10.84 -6.60
CA GLY A 107 -9.54 12.02 -7.34
C GLY A 107 -9.00 12.15 -8.77
N ASN A 108 -8.07 11.27 -9.17
CA ASN A 108 -7.40 11.34 -10.47
C ASN A 108 -7.90 10.29 -11.49
N TYR A 109 -8.87 9.45 -11.10
CA TYR A 109 -9.48 8.39 -11.92
C TYR A 109 -10.99 8.45 -11.80
#